data_AF-A0A2D5ES96-F1
#
_entry.id   AF-A0A2D5ES96-F1
#
_cell.length_a   1.000
_cell.length_b   1.000
_cell.length_c   1.000
_cell.angle_alpha   90.00
_cell.angle_beta   90.00
_cell.angle_gamma   90.00
#
_symmetry.space_group_name_H-M   'P 1'
#
loop_
_entity.id
_entity.type
_entity.pdbx_description
1 polymer ?
#
loop_
_entity_poly.entity_id
_entity_poly.type
_entity_poly.pdbx_seq_one_letter_code
_entity_poly.pdbx_strand_id
1 'polypeptide(L)'
;ASRAPTGQTQDCAMLAACPFVYRLDAGGPTLLGEILRNVRGEAETQRLPVPLAPGARTLRLRLAEEKAEVTFLDAVWLEVDGAPIAPVDCAGAHCALDGEVVVLREGDALELRFALPPGARAAALVAHGRYRPTPTAGARPPALRIGPSARSGPR
;
A
#
# COMPACT_ATOMS: atom_id res chain seq x y z
N ALA A 1 -21.98 -32.19 10.97
CA ALA A 1 -20.81 -31.52 11.55
C ALA A 1 -21.05 -30.01 11.48
N SER A 2 -21.45 -29.41 12.61
CA SER A 2 -21.85 -28.01 12.68
C SER A 2 -20.63 -27.14 12.94
N ARG A 3 -20.35 -26.16 12.06
CA ARG A 3 -19.21 -25.25 12.18
C ARG A 3 -19.48 -24.30 13.36
N ALA A 4 -18.62 -24.32 14.38
CA ALA A 4 -18.69 -23.37 15.48
C ALA A 4 -18.32 -21.96 14.96
N PRO A 5 -19.06 -20.91 15.36
CA PRO A 5 -18.65 -19.55 15.05
C PRO A 5 -17.44 -19.21 15.91
N THR A 6 -16.26 -19.17 15.29
CA THR A 6 -15.08 -18.57 15.90
C THR A 6 -15.38 -17.08 16.06
N GLY A 7 -15.54 -16.60 17.30
CA GLY A 7 -15.82 -15.20 17.62
C GLY A 7 -14.70 -14.20 17.28
N GLN A 8 -14.03 -14.38 16.15
CA GLN A 8 -13.17 -13.38 15.57
C GLN A 8 -14.04 -12.50 14.68
N THR A 9 -14.33 -11.29 15.17
CA THR A 9 -14.64 -10.17 14.27
C THR A 9 -13.42 -10.03 13.37
N GLN A 10 -13.54 -10.48 12.13
CA GLN A 10 -12.52 -10.23 11.11
C GLN A 10 -12.62 -8.73 10.82
N ASP A 11 -11.78 -7.95 11.50
CA ASP A 11 -11.70 -6.53 11.23
C ASP A 11 -11.22 -6.37 9.79
N CYS A 12 -12.05 -5.82 8.90
CA CYS A 12 -11.65 -5.61 7.51
C CYS A 12 -10.47 -4.62 7.41
N ALA A 13 -10.19 -3.84 8.47
CA ALA A 13 -8.95 -3.06 8.60
C ALA A 13 -7.71 -3.90 8.92
N MET A 14 -7.84 -5.20 9.24
CA MET A 14 -6.72 -6.12 9.47
C MET A 14 -6.17 -6.76 8.18
N LEU A 15 -6.82 -6.60 7.02
CA LEU A 15 -6.28 -6.98 5.71
C LEU A 15 -5.44 -5.83 5.15
N ALA A 16 -4.36 -5.52 5.85
CA ALA A 16 -3.47 -4.41 5.54
C ALA A 16 -2.86 -4.50 4.13
N ALA A 17 -3.03 -3.43 3.35
CA ALA A 17 -2.72 -3.43 1.93
C ALA A 17 -2.24 -2.04 1.47
N CYS A 18 -0.99 -1.70 1.74
CA CYS A 18 -0.45 -0.36 1.46
C CYS A 18 -0.29 -0.06 -0.04
N PRO A 19 0.29 1.10 -0.39
CA PRO A 19 -0.50 2.30 -0.69
C PRO A 19 -1.47 2.10 -1.85
N PHE A 20 -2.57 2.86 -1.82
CA PHE A 20 -3.49 2.94 -2.96
C PHE A 20 -2.78 3.58 -4.15
N VAL A 21 -2.98 2.99 -5.32
CA VAL A 21 -2.44 3.49 -6.58
C VAL A 21 -3.59 4.02 -7.43
N TYR A 22 -3.52 5.30 -7.76
CA TYR A 22 -4.45 5.97 -8.66
C TYR A 22 -3.77 6.34 -9.96
N ARG A 23 -4.49 6.22 -11.09
CA ARG A 23 -4.14 6.88 -12.35
C ARG A 23 -4.76 8.27 -12.38
N LEU A 24 -3.98 9.28 -12.74
CA LEU A 24 -4.44 10.66 -12.83
C LEU A 24 -4.70 11.02 -14.30
N ASP A 25 -5.96 10.99 -14.71
CA ASP A 25 -6.40 11.36 -16.05
C ASP A 25 -7.15 12.71 -16.02
N ALA A 26 -7.50 13.25 -17.20
CA ALA A 26 -8.27 14.51 -17.30
C ALA A 26 -9.65 14.45 -16.63
N GLY A 27 -10.24 13.25 -16.54
CA GLY A 27 -11.52 13.02 -15.87
C GLY A 27 -11.43 12.86 -14.34
N GLY A 28 -10.22 12.96 -13.76
CA GLY A 28 -9.98 12.78 -12.33
C GLY A 28 -9.21 11.49 -11.99
N PRO A 29 -8.94 11.25 -10.70
CA PRO A 29 -8.22 10.07 -10.23
C PRO A 29 -9.06 8.79 -10.39
N THR A 30 -8.49 7.76 -10.99
CA THR A 30 -9.08 6.41 -11.11
C THR A 30 -8.28 5.43 -10.26
N LEU A 31 -8.92 4.74 -9.30
CA LEU A 31 -8.25 3.74 -8.47
C LEU A 31 -7.87 2.51 -9.30
N LEU A 32 -6.58 2.14 -9.29
CA LEU A 32 -6.07 0.94 -9.95
C LEU A 32 -5.94 -0.25 -9.00
N GLY A 33 -5.69 0.01 -7.72
CA GLY A 33 -5.51 -1.03 -6.71
C GLY A 33 -4.58 -0.58 -5.59
N GLU A 34 -3.86 -1.55 -5.03
CA GLU A 34 -2.93 -1.40 -3.89
C GLU A 34 -1.60 -2.09 -4.24
N ILE A 35 -0.46 -1.56 -3.77
CA ILE A 35 0.89 -2.10 -4.03
C ILE A 35 1.68 -2.23 -2.73
N LEU A 36 2.60 -3.19 -2.57
CA LEU A 36 3.19 -3.52 -1.26
C LEU A 36 2.17 -4.11 -0.27
N ARG A 37 1.18 -4.83 -0.80
CA ARG A 37 0.16 -5.53 0.00
C ARG A 37 0.78 -6.67 0.77
N ASN A 38 0.45 -6.79 2.06
CA ASN A 38 0.99 -7.83 2.95
C ASN A 38 2.52 -7.87 3.12
N VAL A 39 3.27 -6.85 2.67
CA VAL A 39 4.72 -6.72 2.91
C VAL A 39 4.99 -6.12 4.30
N ARG A 40 4.81 -6.96 5.33
CA ARG A 40 5.15 -6.63 6.73
C ARG A 40 6.55 -7.14 7.04
N GLY A 41 7.43 -6.28 7.57
CA GLY A 41 8.76 -6.69 8.01
C GLY A 41 9.86 -6.25 7.06
N GLU A 42 10.49 -7.17 6.33
CA GLU A 42 11.52 -6.81 5.35
C GLU A 42 10.91 -6.20 4.10
N ALA A 43 11.65 -5.31 3.42
CA ALA A 43 11.20 -4.71 2.18
C ALA A 43 11.16 -5.76 1.05
N GLU A 44 10.10 -5.72 0.25
CA GLU A 44 9.92 -6.61 -0.89
C GLU A 44 9.48 -5.83 -2.13
N THR A 45 9.76 -6.40 -3.30
CA THR A 45 9.35 -5.83 -4.58
C THR A 45 7.99 -6.38 -5.00
N GLN A 46 7.03 -5.50 -5.23
CA GLN A 46 5.72 -5.85 -5.81
C GLN A 46 5.47 -5.15 -7.13
N ARG A 47 4.61 -5.76 -7.95
CA ARG A 47 4.18 -5.26 -9.25
C ARG A 47 2.66 -5.12 -9.27
N LEU A 48 2.19 -4.00 -9.79
CA LEU A 48 0.77 -3.73 -10.04
C LEU A 48 0.60 -3.41 -11.54
N PRO A 49 -0.18 -4.22 -12.30
CA PRO A 49 -0.46 -3.91 -13.70
C PRO A 49 -1.13 -2.53 -13.86
N VAL A 50 -0.67 -1.75 -14.84
CA VAL A 50 -1.22 -0.42 -15.13
C VAL A 50 -1.76 -0.39 -16.57
N PRO A 51 -3.08 -0.23 -16.76
CA PRO A 51 -3.66 -0.10 -18.09
C PRO A 51 -3.19 1.19 -18.77
N LEU A 52 -2.66 1.06 -19.98
CA LEU A 52 -2.25 2.16 -20.83
C LEU A 52 -3.36 2.53 -21.82
N ALA A 53 -3.59 3.82 -22.03
CA ALA A 53 -4.42 4.29 -23.13
C ALA A 53 -3.63 4.16 -24.46
N PRO A 54 -4.27 3.74 -25.57
CA PRO A 54 -3.62 3.67 -26.87
C PRO A 54 -2.96 5.01 -27.25
N GLY A 55 -1.67 4.95 -27.61
CA GLY A 55 -0.91 6.14 -28.03
C GLY A 55 -0.47 7.07 -26.91
N ALA A 56 -0.76 6.76 -25.64
CA ALA A 56 -0.33 7.55 -24.49
C ALA A 56 1.19 7.80 -24.52
N ARG A 57 1.58 9.06 -24.28
CA ARG A 57 2.99 9.48 -24.21
C ARG A 57 3.46 9.75 -22.79
N THR A 58 2.51 9.96 -21.89
CA THR A 58 2.77 10.19 -20.47
C THR A 58 1.81 9.36 -19.64
N LEU A 59 2.25 9.00 -18.45
CA LEU A 59 1.43 8.36 -17.43
C LEU A 59 1.65 9.12 -16.11
N ARG A 60 0.55 9.46 -15.43
CA ARG A 60 0.59 10.06 -14.11
C ARG A 60 -0.05 9.11 -13.11
N LEU A 61 0.68 8.79 -12.05
CA LEU A 61 0.20 7.93 -10.98
C LEU A 61 0.27 8.69 -9.65
N ARG A 62 -0.58 8.32 -8.70
CA ARG A 62 -0.51 8.78 -7.31
C ARG A 62 -0.51 7.56 -6.40
N LEU A 63 0.51 7.44 -5.58
CA LEU A 63 0.53 6.53 -4.44
C LEU A 63 0.00 7.30 -3.23
N ALA A 64 -1.04 6.81 -2.57
CA ALA A 64 -1.63 7.45 -1.41
C ALA A 64 -1.72 6.47 -0.23
N GLU A 65 -1.23 6.89 0.92
CA GLU A 65 -1.44 6.16 2.16
C GLU A 65 -2.70 6.72 2.82
N GLU A 66 -3.84 6.06 2.60
CA GLU A 66 -5.14 6.50 3.12
C GLU A 66 -5.58 5.69 4.35
N LYS A 67 -4.83 4.63 4.70
CA LYS A 67 -5.13 3.80 5.86
C LYS A 67 -4.27 4.24 7.04
N ALA A 68 -4.65 3.79 8.24
CA ALA A 68 -3.90 4.01 9.47
C ALA A 68 -2.61 3.17 9.51
N GLU A 69 -1.71 3.42 8.57
CA GLU A 69 -0.50 2.67 8.30
C GLU A 69 0.63 3.64 7.92
N VAL A 70 1.88 3.16 7.95
CA VAL A 70 3.04 3.90 7.43
C VAL A 70 3.68 3.05 6.35
N THR A 71 3.78 3.60 5.14
CA THR A 71 4.53 3.02 4.03
C THR A 71 5.97 3.54 4.05
N PHE A 72 6.92 2.62 3.92
CA PHE A 72 8.33 2.88 3.70
C PHE A 72 8.65 2.44 2.28
N LEU A 73 8.79 3.42 1.39
CA LEU A 73 9.03 3.21 -0.04
C LEU A 73 10.50 3.48 -0.33
N ASP A 74 11.23 2.41 -0.65
CA ASP A 74 12.66 2.49 -0.97
C ASP A 74 12.86 2.81 -2.45
N ALA A 75 12.01 2.28 -3.35
CA ALA A 75 12.08 2.59 -4.77
C ALA A 75 10.74 2.40 -5.48
N VAL A 76 10.52 3.16 -6.56
CA VAL A 76 9.37 3.02 -7.45
C VAL A 76 9.75 3.34 -8.90
N TRP A 77 9.33 2.48 -9.81
CA TRP A 77 9.54 2.66 -11.24
C TRP A 77 8.37 2.05 -12.02
N LEU A 78 8.29 2.36 -13.31
CA LEU A 78 7.36 1.71 -14.21
C LEU A 78 8.14 0.69 -15.05
N GLU A 79 7.65 -0.53 -15.19
CA GLU A 79 8.16 -1.50 -16.15
C GLU A 79 7.27 -1.41 -17.40
N VAL A 80 7.83 -1.06 -18.56
CA VAL A 80 7.11 -0.94 -19.83
C VAL A 80 7.71 -1.92 -20.83
N ASP A 81 6.89 -2.86 -21.30
CA ASP A 81 7.30 -3.92 -22.22
C ASP A 81 8.60 -4.63 -21.77
N GLY A 82 8.75 -4.83 -20.45
CA GLY A 82 9.90 -5.48 -19.79
C GLY A 82 11.08 -4.56 -19.45
N ALA A 83 11.04 -3.28 -19.82
CA ALA A 83 12.10 -2.32 -19.53
C ALA A 83 11.72 -1.39 -18.36
N PRO A 84 12.59 -1.19 -17.35
CA PRO A 84 12.33 -0.25 -16.27
C PRO A 84 12.52 1.20 -16.76
N ILE A 85 11.59 2.07 -16.38
CA ILE A 85 11.66 3.52 -16.57
C ILE A 85 11.41 4.23 -15.23
N ALA A 86 12.28 5.17 -14.91
CA ALA A 86 12.12 6.00 -13.72
C ALA A 86 11.05 7.10 -13.94
N PRO A 87 10.47 7.65 -12.87
CA PRO A 87 9.73 8.90 -12.93
C PRO A 87 10.52 10.03 -13.61
N VAL A 88 9.85 10.96 -14.30
CA VAL A 88 10.47 12.08 -15.02
C VAL A 88 11.15 13.06 -14.04
N ASP A 89 10.54 13.28 -12.88
CA ASP A 89 11.07 14.20 -11.85
C ASP A 89 11.89 13.44 -10.80
N CYS A 90 12.55 12.36 -11.20
CA CYS A 90 13.30 11.54 -10.27
C CYS A 90 14.55 12.25 -9.74
N ALA A 91 14.39 12.94 -8.61
CA ALA A 91 15.47 13.62 -7.91
C ALA A 91 15.55 13.24 -6.42
N GLY A 92 14.84 12.18 -5.98
CA GLY A 92 14.74 11.82 -4.57
C GLY A 92 14.86 10.31 -4.30
N ALA A 93 14.75 9.97 -3.02
CA ALA A 93 14.97 8.63 -2.45
C ALA A 93 14.24 7.47 -3.16
N HIS A 94 13.06 7.71 -3.74
CA HIS A 94 12.26 6.64 -4.35
C HIS A 94 12.70 6.25 -5.78
N CYS A 95 13.80 6.80 -6.28
CA CYS A 95 14.19 6.70 -7.69
C CYS A 95 15.06 5.50 -8.02
N ALA A 96 15.80 5.00 -7.04
CA ALA A 96 16.66 3.85 -7.13
C ALA A 96 16.76 3.22 -5.74
N LEU A 97 17.24 1.98 -5.67
CA LEU A 97 17.62 1.38 -4.40
C LEU A 97 18.95 1.99 -3.94
N ASP A 98 18.89 3.22 -3.42
CA ASP A 98 20.05 3.99 -2.94
C ASP A 98 20.18 3.97 -1.40
N GLY A 99 19.20 3.37 -0.70
CA GLY A 99 19.15 3.26 0.75
C GLY A 99 18.42 4.42 1.43
N GLU A 100 17.98 5.43 0.68
CA GLU A 100 17.09 6.47 1.16
C GLU A 100 15.64 5.99 1.06
N VAL A 101 14.78 6.43 2.00
CA VAL A 101 13.40 5.94 2.10
C VAL A 101 12.42 7.09 2.07
N VAL A 102 11.42 7.01 1.19
CA VAL A 102 10.24 7.87 1.25
C VAL A 102 9.25 7.29 2.26
N VAL A 103 8.86 8.09 3.25
CA VAL A 103 7.89 7.70 4.27
C VAL A 103 6.56 8.35 3.98
N LEU A 104 5.53 7.55 3.71
CA LEU A 104 4.14 8.01 3.57
C LEU A 104 3.35 7.60 4.81
N ARG A 105 2.69 8.55 5.47
CA ARG A 105 1.75 8.34 6.59
C ARG A 105 0.32 8.51 6.09
N GLU A 106 -0.64 8.13 6.93
CA GLU A 106 -2.07 8.40 6.67
C GLU A 106 -2.29 9.86 6.22
N GLY A 107 -2.88 10.02 5.04
CA GLY A 107 -3.14 11.30 4.38
C GLY A 107 -2.05 11.76 3.41
N ASP A 108 -0.84 11.19 3.46
CA ASP A 108 0.25 11.52 2.55
C ASP A 108 0.04 10.91 1.16
N ALA A 109 0.55 11.61 0.15
CA ALA A 109 0.54 11.13 -1.23
C ALA A 109 1.84 11.48 -1.98
N LEU A 110 2.24 10.60 -2.89
CA LEU A 110 3.34 10.78 -3.83
C LEU A 110 2.80 10.74 -5.26
N GLU A 111 2.89 11.86 -5.98
CA GLU A 111 2.59 11.90 -7.41
C GLU A 111 3.83 11.57 -8.24
N LEU A 112 3.67 10.67 -9.20
CA LEU A 112 4.70 10.19 -10.11
C LEU A 112 4.29 10.48 -11.55
N ARG A 113 5.25 10.91 -12.37
CA ARG A 113 5.05 11.13 -13.81
C ARG A 113 6.04 10.28 -14.58
N PHE A 114 5.60 9.59 -15.62
CA PHE A 114 6.44 8.75 -16.47
C PHE A 114 6.30 9.19 -17.93
N ALA A 115 7.43 9.22 -18.63
CA ALA A 115 7.46 9.37 -20.09
C ALA A 115 7.38 7.97 -20.72
N LEU A 116 6.33 7.69 -21.48
CA LEU A 116 6.14 6.38 -22.09
C LEU A 116 6.86 6.31 -23.44
N PRO A 117 7.59 5.21 -23.74
CA PRO A 117 8.18 5.02 -25.05
C PRO A 117 7.08 4.91 -26.14
N PRO A 118 7.36 5.36 -27.38
CA PRO A 118 6.42 5.21 -28.48
C PRO A 118 6.03 3.74 -28.69
N GLY A 119 4.71 3.48 -28.75
CA GLY A 119 4.20 2.14 -29.00
C GLY A 119 4.14 1.23 -27.77
N ALA A 120 4.33 1.76 -26.56
CA ALA A 120 4.17 1.05 -25.29
C ALA A 120 2.85 0.25 -25.25
N ARG A 121 2.93 -1.04 -24.90
CA ARG A 121 1.77 -1.96 -24.93
C ARG A 121 1.35 -2.44 -23.54
N ALA A 122 2.33 -2.77 -22.71
CA ALA A 122 2.11 -3.24 -21.35
C ALA A 122 2.91 -2.40 -20.36
N ALA A 123 2.29 -2.09 -19.21
CA ALA A 123 2.97 -1.43 -18.12
C ALA A 123 2.61 -2.07 -16.77
N ALA A 124 3.57 -2.07 -15.85
CA ALA A 124 3.35 -2.37 -14.45
C ALA A 124 4.07 -1.32 -13.59
N LEU A 125 3.39 -0.80 -12.58
CA LEU A 125 4.04 -0.06 -11.50
C LEU A 125 4.79 -1.07 -10.64
N VAL A 126 6.05 -0.81 -10.38
CA VAL A 126 6.89 -1.63 -9.52
C VAL A 126 7.33 -0.79 -8.33
N ALA A 127 7.15 -1.31 -7.13
CA ALA A 127 7.60 -0.66 -5.90
C ALA A 127 8.40 -1.66 -5.06
N HIS A 128 9.47 -1.18 -4.44
CA HIS A 128 10.20 -1.86 -3.39
C HIS A 128 9.98 -1.12 -2.09
N GLY A 129 9.57 -1.85 -1.06
CA GLY A 129 9.29 -1.25 0.22
C GLY A 129 8.52 -2.18 1.13
N ARG A 130 7.98 -1.61 2.20
CA ARG A 130 7.20 -2.31 3.22
C ARG A 130 6.20 -1.37 3.86
N TYR A 131 5.34 -1.94 4.69
CA TYR A 131 4.49 -1.13 5.56
C TYR A 131 4.51 -1.58 7.01
N ARG A 132 4.02 -0.67 7.85
CA ARG A 132 3.77 -0.91 9.27
C ARG A 132 2.39 -0.38 9.66
N PRO A 133 1.47 -1.23 10.15
CA PRO A 133 0.22 -0.77 10.74
C PRO A 133 0.49 0.21 11.89
N THR A 134 -0.33 1.24 12.00
CA THR A 134 -0.36 2.08 13.20
C THR A 134 -1.56 1.70 14.06
N PRO A 135 -1.46 1.77 15.40
CA PRO A 135 -2.64 1.62 16.24
C PRO A 135 -3.65 2.69 15.87
N THR A 136 -4.84 2.30 15.41
CA THR A 136 -5.94 3.24 15.23
C THR A 136 -6.28 3.87 16.59
N ALA A 137 -6.37 5.20 16.65
CA ALA A 137 -6.63 5.95 17.90
C ALA A 137 -7.98 5.64 18.59
N GLY A 138 -8.76 4.66 18.10
CA GLY A 138 -10.02 4.19 18.66
C GLY A 138 -10.00 2.80 19.29
N ALA A 139 -8.90 2.04 19.21
CA ALA A 139 -8.79 0.72 19.81
C ALA A 139 -8.56 0.83 21.33
N ARG A 140 -9.56 1.31 22.06
CA ARG A 140 -9.59 1.17 23.52
C ARG A 140 -9.68 -0.34 23.78
N PRO A 141 -8.69 -0.98 24.45
CA PRO A 141 -8.83 -2.38 24.80
C PRO A 141 -10.15 -2.54 25.55
N PRO A 142 -10.97 -3.58 25.27
CA PRO A 142 -12.15 -3.83 26.08
C PRO A 142 -11.68 -3.85 27.53
N ALA A 143 -12.25 -2.95 28.35
CA ALA A 143 -11.93 -2.90 29.76
C ALA A 143 -12.06 -4.32 30.29
N LEU A 144 -10.94 -4.90 30.70
CA LEU A 144 -10.90 -6.24 31.26
C LEU A 144 -11.85 -6.20 32.46
N ARG A 145 -13.09 -6.67 32.29
CA ARG A 145 -13.99 -6.89 33.41
C ARG A 145 -13.41 -8.08 34.13
N ILE A 146 -12.49 -7.81 35.06
CA ILE A 146 -12.11 -8.75 36.11
C ILE A 146 -13.40 -8.91 36.93
N GLY A 147 -14.21 -9.89 36.54
CA GLY A 147 -15.29 -10.37 37.38
C GLY A 147 -14.68 -10.83 38.72
N PRO A 148 -15.35 -10.61 39.86
CA PRO A 148 -14.84 -11.08 41.13
C PRO A 148 -14.72 -12.61 41.09
N SER A 149 -13.47 -13.09 41.04
CA SER A 149 -13.13 -14.48 41.28
C SER A 149 -12.87 -14.65 42.78
N ALA A 150 -13.85 -15.17 43.50
CA ALA A 150 -13.67 -15.79 44.81
C ALA A 150 -14.82 -16.79 44.99
N ARG A 151 -14.59 -18.07 44.68
CA ARG A 151 -14.00 -19.12 45.55
C ARG A 151 -15.07 -19.85 46.36
N SER A 152 -15.38 -21.05 45.89
CA SER A 152 -15.97 -22.16 46.64
C SER A 152 -15.04 -22.59 47.79
N GLY A 153 -15.61 -22.93 48.95
CA GLY A 153 -14.92 -23.71 49.99
C GLY A 153 -15.65 -23.69 51.34
N PRO A 154 -15.56 -24.76 52.15
CA PRO A 154 -16.74 -25.44 52.69
C PRO A 154 -16.91 -25.33 54.22
N ARG A 155 -18.11 -25.66 54.71
CA ARG A 155 -18.38 -26.40 55.96
C ARG A 155 -19.83 -26.85 56.02
#